data_AF-A0A259MUI1-F1
#
_entry.id   AF-A0A259MUI1-F1
#
_cell.length_a   1.000
_cell.length_b   1.000
_cell.length_c   1.000
_cell.angle_alpha   90.00
_cell.angle_beta   90.00
_cell.angle_gamma   90.00
#
_symmetry.space_group_name_H-M   'P 1'
#
loop_
_entity.id
_entity.type
_entity.pdbx_description
1 polymer ?
#
loop_
_entity_poly.entity_id
_entity_poly.type
_entity_poly.pdbx_seq_one_letter_code
_entity_poly.pdbx_strand_id
1 'polypeptide(L)'
;MGQFSVGRTASTGSVFGQRQQSGATVRRKLAALSSLFDHLLDANAVAGGNPVHGVKRPKIETNEGKTPALGDYQAKALLEAPDPATLQGLRDRAILAVLLYHGLRREEAARLSIQDMQERRGIKHLRVHGKGGKLRYLPMHPVAIERIHAYLEISRHHMEQPAAPLFVPLRGKTTGSGLSADGIYSLVGRYARAAGIEVAGLGVHGLRATAATNALEHEADIAKVQQWLGHANISTTKIYDRRGLRPEDSPSFKVRY
;
A
#
# COMPACT_ATOMS: atom_id res chain seq x y z
N MET A 1 -3.28 -72.07 -26.96
CA MET A 1 -3.29 -71.97 -25.48
C MET A 1 -2.39 -70.79 -25.13
N GLY A 2 -2.79 -69.67 -24.56
CA GLY A 2 -3.97 -69.34 -23.78
C GLY A 2 -3.50 -68.59 -22.51
N GLN A 3 -3.88 -67.30 -22.43
CA GLN A 3 -4.10 -66.49 -21.20
C GLN A 3 -2.87 -65.85 -20.49
N PHE A 4 -2.75 -64.51 -20.44
CA PHE A 4 -3.31 -63.51 -19.46
C PHE A 4 -2.67 -63.69 -18.05
N SER A 5 -2.23 -62.71 -17.23
CA SER A 5 -2.62 -61.29 -17.07
C SER A 5 -1.69 -60.55 -16.05
N VAL A 6 -1.43 -59.26 -16.32
CA VAL A 6 -1.39 -58.06 -15.44
C VAL A 6 -0.35 -57.87 -14.32
N GLY A 7 0.29 -56.70 -14.38
CA GLY A 7 0.86 -55.97 -13.24
C GLY A 7 1.48 -54.62 -13.65
N ARG A 8 0.64 -53.63 -13.98
CA ARG A 8 1.06 -52.22 -14.20
C ARG A 8 1.46 -51.59 -12.86
N THR A 9 2.54 -50.82 -12.83
CA THR A 9 2.64 -49.62 -11.99
C THR A 9 2.99 -48.43 -12.86
N ALA A 10 1.93 -47.83 -13.40
CA ALA A 10 2.00 -46.51 -13.99
C ALA A 10 2.03 -45.45 -12.88
N SER A 11 2.98 -44.52 -13.01
CA SER A 11 2.82 -43.08 -12.77
C SER A 11 1.94 -42.60 -11.60
N THR A 12 2.58 -42.06 -10.57
CA THR A 12 2.06 -40.91 -9.80
C THR A 12 3.08 -39.77 -9.81
N GLY A 13 3.62 -39.48 -10.99
CA GLY A 13 4.21 -38.19 -11.32
C GLY A 13 3.16 -37.32 -12.00
N SER A 14 2.93 -36.12 -11.48
CA SER A 14 2.24 -35.00 -12.14
C SER A 14 0.73 -35.15 -12.39
N VAL A 15 -0.09 -34.75 -11.40
CA VAL A 15 -1.45 -34.23 -11.64
C VAL A 15 -1.67 -32.95 -10.85
N PHE A 16 -0.82 -31.95 -11.05
CA PHE A 16 -1.16 -30.54 -10.89
C PHE A 16 -0.08 -29.79 -11.66
N GLY A 17 -0.44 -29.19 -12.80
CA GLY A 17 0.47 -28.34 -13.55
C GLY A 17 1.10 -27.34 -12.58
N GLN A 18 2.43 -27.38 -12.45
CA GLN A 18 3.16 -26.46 -11.61
C GLN A 18 2.97 -25.05 -12.16
N ARG A 19 1.90 -24.38 -11.72
CA ARG A 19 1.83 -22.92 -11.82
C ARG A 19 3.05 -22.44 -11.06
N GLN A 20 4.00 -21.84 -11.76
CA GLN A 20 5.19 -21.25 -11.18
C GLN A 20 4.73 -20.07 -10.30
N GLN A 21 4.43 -20.35 -9.04
CA GLN A 21 3.95 -19.35 -8.08
C GLN A 21 5.15 -18.76 -7.35
N SER A 22 5.15 -17.44 -7.14
CA SER A 22 6.20 -16.81 -6.34
C SER A 22 6.28 -17.42 -4.94
N GLY A 23 7.48 -17.50 -4.37
CA GLY A 23 7.71 -18.06 -3.03
C GLY A 23 6.85 -17.40 -1.93
N ALA A 24 6.55 -16.11 -2.08
CA ALA A 24 5.61 -15.37 -1.23
C ALA A 24 4.17 -15.90 -1.33
N THR A 25 3.69 -16.18 -2.55
CA THR A 25 2.37 -16.78 -2.77
C THR A 25 2.28 -18.18 -2.15
N VAL A 26 3.32 -19.00 -2.30
CA VAL A 26 3.39 -20.34 -1.70
C VAL A 26 3.35 -20.26 -0.17
N ARG A 27 4.16 -19.39 0.44
CA ARG A 27 4.14 -19.19 1.91
C ARG A 27 2.78 -18.72 2.42
N ARG A 28 2.12 -17.80 1.73
CA ARG A 28 0.78 -17.32 2.12
C ARG A 28 -0.25 -18.45 2.11
N LYS A 29 -0.21 -19.31 1.09
CA LYS A 29 -1.08 -20.49 1.01
C LYS A 29 -0.80 -21.47 2.14
N LEU A 30 0.48 -21.77 2.41
CA LEU A 30 0.86 -22.63 3.53
C LEU A 30 0.43 -22.04 4.87
N ALA A 31 0.55 -20.73 5.09
CA ALA A 31 0.07 -20.09 6.32
C ALA A 31 -1.45 -20.23 6.51
N ALA A 32 -2.24 -20.05 5.44
CA ALA A 32 -3.69 -20.24 5.48
C ALA A 32 -4.07 -21.69 5.79
N LEU A 33 -3.41 -22.65 5.14
CA LEU A 33 -3.61 -24.08 5.42
C LEU A 33 -3.22 -24.43 6.86
N SER A 34 -2.07 -23.94 7.33
CA SER A 34 -1.62 -24.15 8.71
C SER A 34 -2.69 -23.66 9.69
N SER A 35 -3.16 -22.43 9.55
CA SER A 35 -4.19 -21.85 10.42
C SER A 35 -5.51 -22.63 10.39
N LEU A 36 -5.90 -23.17 9.23
CA LEU A 36 -7.09 -24.00 9.11
C LEU A 36 -6.93 -25.33 9.86
N PHE A 37 -5.80 -26.01 9.68
CA PHE A 37 -5.55 -27.29 10.36
C PHE A 37 -5.38 -27.12 11.87
N ASP A 38 -4.74 -26.04 12.33
CA ASP A 38 -4.67 -25.72 13.76
C ASP A 38 -6.10 -25.55 14.33
N HIS A 39 -6.98 -24.81 13.64
CA HIS A 39 -8.37 -24.65 14.06
C HIS A 39 -9.16 -25.97 14.07
N LEU A 40 -8.98 -26.83 13.06
CA LEU A 40 -9.66 -28.13 12.99
C LEU A 40 -9.18 -29.10 14.07
N LEU A 41 -7.90 -29.02 14.46
CA LEU A 41 -7.36 -29.80 15.59
C LEU A 41 -7.94 -29.29 16.91
N ASP A 42 -7.99 -27.98 17.12
CA ASP A 42 -8.60 -27.37 18.31
C ASP A 42 -10.09 -27.74 18.44
N ALA A 43 -10.78 -27.87 17.30
CA ALA A 43 -12.17 -28.30 17.24
C ALA A 43 -12.35 -29.83 17.32
N ASN A 44 -11.28 -30.63 17.48
CA ASN A 44 -11.27 -32.09 17.41
C ASN A 44 -11.91 -32.67 16.12
N ALA A 45 -11.94 -31.89 15.04
CA ALA A 45 -12.51 -32.30 13.76
C ALA A 45 -11.53 -33.17 12.94
N VAL A 46 -10.24 -33.13 13.26
CA VAL A 46 -9.17 -33.93 12.64
C VAL A 46 -8.19 -34.42 13.71
N ALA A 47 -7.49 -35.53 13.44
CA ALA A 47 -6.44 -36.09 14.30
C ALA A 47 -5.09 -36.10 13.58
N GLY A 48 -3.99 -36.28 14.32
CA GLY A 48 -2.65 -36.47 13.75
C GLY A 48 -1.79 -35.21 13.58
N GLY A 49 -2.19 -34.10 14.20
CA GLY A 49 -1.44 -32.84 14.17
C GLY A 49 -1.54 -32.08 12.84
N ASN A 50 -0.92 -30.92 12.76
CA ASN A 50 -1.04 -30.06 11.59
C ASN A 50 0.01 -30.46 10.52
N PRO A 51 -0.44 -30.94 9.34
CA PRO A 51 0.46 -31.46 8.31
C PRO A 51 1.36 -30.39 7.67
N VAL A 52 1.02 -29.10 7.87
CA VAL A 52 1.77 -27.99 7.30
C VAL A 52 3.03 -27.66 8.09
N HIS A 53 3.11 -28.04 9.37
CA HIS A 53 4.29 -27.76 10.21
C HIS A 53 5.56 -28.45 9.69
N GLY A 54 5.43 -29.62 9.05
CA GLY A 54 6.54 -30.34 8.43
C GLY A 54 6.96 -29.83 7.04
N VAL A 55 6.21 -28.88 6.45
CA VAL A 55 6.47 -28.43 5.08
C VAL A 55 7.56 -27.36 5.05
N LYS A 56 8.65 -27.65 4.33
CA LYS A 56 9.73 -26.68 4.07
C LYS A 56 9.19 -25.47 3.31
N ARG A 57 9.19 -24.31 3.97
CA ARG A 57 8.76 -23.04 3.37
C ARG A 57 9.88 -22.49 2.48
N PRO A 58 9.57 -21.96 1.27
CA PRO A 58 10.58 -21.31 0.43
C PRO A 58 11.35 -20.23 1.20
N LYS A 59 12.67 -20.14 1.03
CA LYS A 59 13.43 -18.98 1.52
C LYS A 59 12.95 -17.75 0.74
N ILE A 60 12.56 -16.71 1.46
CA ILE A 60 12.26 -15.40 0.87
C ILE A 60 13.37 -14.51 1.37
N GLU A 61 14.20 -14.03 0.46
CA GLU A 61 15.04 -12.87 0.76
C GLU A 61 14.12 -11.74 1.18
N THR A 62 14.38 -11.15 2.35
CA THR A 62 13.66 -9.98 2.83
C THR A 62 13.51 -8.97 1.69
N ASN A 63 12.29 -8.51 1.43
CA ASN A 63 11.98 -7.55 0.36
C ASN A 63 12.48 -6.13 0.71
N GLU A 64 13.62 -6.01 1.40
CA GLU A 64 14.28 -4.74 1.67
C GLU A 64 14.57 -4.06 0.34
N GLY A 65 14.13 -2.81 0.18
CA GLY A 65 14.35 -2.01 -1.02
C GLY A 65 13.60 -2.41 -2.30
N LYS A 66 12.88 -3.55 -2.36
CA LYS A 66 12.26 -4.06 -3.61
C LYS A 66 11.01 -3.31 -4.07
N THR A 67 10.38 -2.52 -3.22
CA THR A 67 9.25 -1.69 -3.67
C THR A 67 9.83 -0.46 -4.38
N PRO A 68 9.55 -0.26 -5.68
CA PRO A 68 10.06 0.90 -6.39
C PRO A 68 9.57 2.19 -5.71
N ALA A 69 10.50 3.12 -5.52
CA ALA A 69 10.24 4.46 -5.02
C ALA A 69 10.63 5.46 -6.12
N LEU A 70 9.86 6.54 -6.24
CA LEU A 70 10.15 7.61 -7.18
C LEU A 70 11.31 8.46 -6.67
N GLY A 71 12.14 8.97 -7.59
CA GLY A 71 13.01 10.10 -7.28
C GLY A 71 12.20 11.40 -7.16
N ASP A 72 12.77 12.41 -6.53
CA ASP A 72 12.09 13.69 -6.27
C ASP A 72 11.54 14.34 -7.55
N TYR A 73 12.30 14.30 -8.65
CA TYR A 73 11.84 14.81 -9.94
C TYR A 73 10.59 14.08 -10.45
N GLN A 74 10.57 12.74 -10.35
CA GLN A 74 9.42 11.93 -10.77
C GLN A 74 8.21 12.16 -9.85
N ALA A 75 8.43 12.27 -8.54
CA ALA A 75 7.37 12.58 -7.57
C ALA A 75 6.74 13.95 -7.87
N LYS A 76 7.56 14.97 -8.16
CA LYS A 76 7.11 16.30 -8.57
C LYS A 76 6.35 16.26 -9.90
N ALA A 77 6.89 15.58 -10.91
CA ALA A 77 6.22 15.41 -12.20
C ALA A 77 4.85 14.74 -12.05
N LEU A 78 4.76 13.70 -11.22
CA LEU A 78 3.48 13.03 -10.92
C LEU A 78 2.49 13.97 -10.24
N LEU A 79 2.94 14.78 -9.27
CA LEU A 79 2.10 15.76 -8.57
C LEU A 79 1.55 16.86 -9.49
N GLU A 80 2.27 17.22 -10.55
CA GLU A 80 1.86 18.25 -11.51
C GLU A 80 1.14 17.70 -12.76
N ALA A 81 1.14 16.39 -12.97
CA ALA A 81 0.57 15.77 -14.18
C ALA A 81 -0.93 16.05 -14.44
N PRO A 82 -1.83 16.14 -13.42
CA PRO A 82 -3.23 16.45 -13.68
C PRO A 82 -3.48 17.93 -13.97
N ASP A 83 -4.34 18.21 -14.96
CA ASP A 83 -4.69 19.56 -15.41
C ASP A 83 -5.42 20.38 -14.33
N PRO A 84 -4.83 21.47 -13.82
CA PRO A 84 -5.43 22.29 -12.77
C PRO A 84 -6.66 23.08 -13.21
N ALA A 85 -6.93 23.21 -14.52
CA ALA A 85 -8.07 23.96 -15.04
C ALA A 85 -9.38 23.14 -15.00
N THR A 86 -9.32 21.85 -14.72
CA THR A 86 -10.50 20.97 -14.71
C THR A 86 -10.83 20.48 -13.30
N LEU A 87 -12.12 20.32 -13.01
CA LEU A 87 -12.57 19.72 -11.76
C LEU A 87 -11.95 18.33 -11.52
N GLN A 88 -11.80 17.53 -12.58
CA GLN A 88 -11.15 16.23 -12.49
C GLN A 88 -9.67 16.35 -12.14
N GLY A 89 -8.92 17.26 -12.77
CA GLY A 89 -7.52 17.42 -12.45
C GLY A 89 -7.29 18.02 -11.06
N LEU A 90 -8.14 18.94 -10.59
CA LEU A 90 -8.10 19.41 -9.20
C LEU A 90 -8.29 18.27 -8.20
N ARG A 91 -9.31 17.42 -8.40
CA ARG A 91 -9.54 16.22 -7.58
C ARG A 91 -8.33 15.29 -7.61
N ASP A 92 -7.83 15.01 -8.81
CA ASP A 92 -6.78 14.02 -9.00
C ASP A 92 -5.42 14.54 -8.45
N ARG A 93 -5.14 15.86 -8.51
CA ARG A 93 -4.00 16.52 -7.83
C ARG A 93 -4.09 16.40 -6.31
N ALA A 94 -5.28 16.59 -5.75
CA ALA A 94 -5.51 16.44 -4.31
C ALA A 94 -5.30 14.99 -3.85
N ILE A 95 -5.80 14.00 -4.60
CA ILE A 95 -5.58 12.57 -4.34
C ILE A 95 -4.08 12.24 -4.36
N LEU A 96 -3.35 12.66 -5.40
CA LEU A 96 -1.91 12.40 -5.50
C LEU A 96 -1.12 13.06 -4.37
N ALA A 97 -1.48 14.28 -3.98
CA ALA A 97 -0.86 14.97 -2.86
C ALA A 97 -1.09 14.23 -1.54
N VAL A 98 -2.30 13.76 -1.26
CA VAL A 98 -2.58 12.95 -0.05
C VAL A 98 -1.78 11.65 -0.06
N LEU A 99 -1.68 10.97 -1.21
CA LEU A 99 -0.93 9.72 -1.30
C LEU A 99 0.57 9.92 -1.08
N LEU A 100 1.17 10.95 -1.68
CA LEU A 100 2.62 11.20 -1.62
C LEU A 100 3.06 11.92 -0.35
N TYR A 101 2.35 12.94 0.11
CA TYR A 101 2.75 13.69 1.31
C TYR A 101 2.38 13.00 2.61
N HIS A 102 1.47 12.02 2.60
CA HIS A 102 1.00 11.32 3.81
C HIS A 102 1.19 9.80 3.76
N GLY A 103 1.68 9.27 2.64
CA GLY A 103 1.95 7.85 2.47
C GLY A 103 0.71 6.96 2.69
N LEU A 104 -0.52 7.45 2.45
CA LEU A 104 -1.73 6.68 2.68
C LEU A 104 -1.81 5.44 1.79
N ARG A 105 -2.44 4.38 2.29
CA ARG A 105 -2.89 3.28 1.43
C ARG A 105 -4.05 3.76 0.56
N ARG A 106 -4.20 3.20 -0.65
CA ARG A 106 -5.33 3.54 -1.54
C ARG A 106 -6.68 3.34 -0.87
N GLU A 107 -6.84 2.28 -0.08
CA GLU A 107 -8.08 1.98 0.64
C GLU A 107 -8.34 2.97 1.77
N GLU A 108 -7.30 3.60 2.32
CA GLU A 108 -7.44 4.64 3.33
C GLU A 108 -7.85 5.96 2.67
N ALA A 109 -7.20 6.33 1.56
CA ALA A 109 -7.53 7.51 0.78
C ALA A 109 -8.97 7.46 0.21
N ALA A 110 -9.40 6.30 -0.30
CA ALA A 110 -10.76 6.09 -0.82
C ALA A 110 -11.86 6.23 0.25
N ARG A 111 -11.51 6.04 1.53
CA ARG A 111 -12.46 6.10 2.66
C ARG A 111 -12.51 7.45 3.36
N LEU A 112 -11.67 8.40 2.96
CA LEU A 112 -11.69 9.74 3.55
C LEU A 112 -13.03 10.40 3.26
N SER A 113 -13.57 11.05 4.29
CA SER A 113 -14.71 11.95 4.24
C SER A 113 -14.26 13.38 4.52
N ILE A 114 -15.11 14.35 4.21
CA ILE A 114 -14.85 15.77 4.54
C ILE A 114 -14.66 15.95 6.05
N GLN A 115 -15.41 15.23 6.89
CA GLN A 115 -15.30 15.30 8.36
C GLN A 115 -13.97 14.77 8.92
N ASP A 116 -13.22 14.03 8.11
CA ASP A 116 -11.90 13.56 8.51
C ASP A 116 -10.85 14.67 8.45
N MET A 117 -11.15 15.79 7.78
CA MET A 117 -10.36 17.01 7.87
C MET A 117 -10.73 17.76 9.13
N GLN A 118 -9.87 17.69 10.13
CA GLN A 118 -10.08 18.30 11.45
C GLN A 118 -9.05 19.39 11.70
N GLU A 119 -9.39 20.37 12.52
CA GLU A 119 -8.44 21.35 13.00
C GLU A 119 -8.24 21.17 14.50
N ARG A 120 -6.98 21.12 14.93
CA ARG A 120 -6.60 20.96 16.34
C ARG A 120 -5.48 21.94 16.64
N ARG A 121 -5.74 22.89 17.55
CA ARG A 121 -4.76 23.92 17.95
C ARG A 121 -4.19 24.68 16.76
N GLY A 122 -5.03 25.06 15.79
CA GLY A 122 -4.63 25.77 14.57
C GLY A 122 -3.92 24.92 13.51
N ILE A 123 -3.75 23.62 13.73
CA ILE A 123 -3.11 22.70 12.78
C ILE A 123 -4.17 21.80 12.16
N LYS A 124 -4.26 21.79 10.82
CA LYS A 124 -5.13 20.88 10.09
C LYS A 124 -4.57 19.46 10.14
N HIS A 125 -5.43 18.50 10.45
CA HIS A 125 -5.13 17.09 10.58
C HIS A 125 -6.09 16.29 9.71
N LEU A 126 -5.58 15.19 9.17
CA LEU A 126 -6.37 14.17 8.50
C LEU A 126 -6.58 12.99 9.45
N ARG A 127 -7.83 12.69 9.79
CA ARG A 127 -8.22 11.50 10.54
C ARG A 127 -8.27 10.30 9.60
N VAL A 128 -7.32 9.38 9.72
CA VAL A 128 -7.18 8.24 8.82
C VAL A 128 -7.59 6.94 9.51
N HIS A 129 -8.49 6.21 8.86
CA HIS A 129 -8.99 4.91 9.30
C HIS A 129 -8.12 3.77 8.74
N GLY A 130 -7.20 3.27 9.56
CA GLY A 130 -6.28 2.19 9.21
C GLY A 130 -6.88 0.79 9.35
N LYS A 131 -6.06 -0.22 9.01
CA LYS A 131 -6.43 -1.64 9.14
C LYS A 131 -6.73 -1.98 10.61
N GLY A 132 -7.78 -2.79 10.82
CA GLY A 132 -8.19 -3.26 12.15
C GLY A 132 -8.83 -2.18 13.02
N GLY A 133 -9.45 -1.16 12.40
CA GLY A 133 -10.13 -0.08 13.11
C GLY A 133 -9.22 0.96 13.76
N LYS A 134 -7.90 0.85 13.57
CA LYS A 134 -6.94 1.78 14.16
C LYS A 134 -7.06 3.17 13.52
N LEU A 135 -7.25 4.18 14.35
CA LEU A 135 -7.27 5.58 13.92
C LEU A 135 -5.88 6.22 14.07
N ARG A 136 -5.55 7.11 13.14
CA ARG A 136 -4.38 8.00 13.26
C ARG A 136 -4.74 9.41 12.79
N TYR A 137 -4.18 10.40 13.46
CA TYR A 137 -4.35 11.81 13.12
C TYR A 137 -3.05 12.32 12.54
N LEU A 138 -3.05 12.61 11.24
CA LEU A 138 -1.85 13.02 10.53
C LEU A 138 -1.88 14.53 10.34
N PRO A 139 -0.89 15.30 10.82
CA PRO A 139 -0.75 16.70 10.44
C PRO A 139 -0.71 16.82 8.92
N MET A 140 -1.54 17.71 8.37
CA MET A 140 -1.66 17.86 6.93
C MET A 140 -0.54 18.76 6.40
N HIS A 141 -0.01 18.37 5.25
CA HIS A 141 1.06 19.07 4.56
C HIS A 141 0.44 20.28 3.83
N PRO A 142 1.06 21.46 3.84
CA PRO A 142 0.47 22.67 3.23
C PRO A 142 -0.01 22.46 1.79
N VAL A 143 0.79 21.78 0.96
CA VAL A 143 0.42 21.49 -0.44
C VAL A 143 -0.80 20.57 -0.55
N ALA A 144 -0.96 19.61 0.37
CA ALA A 144 -2.14 18.74 0.37
C ALA A 144 -3.38 19.53 0.81
N ILE A 145 -3.26 20.39 1.82
CA ILE A 145 -4.32 21.30 2.26
C ILE A 145 -4.78 22.16 1.09
N GLU A 146 -3.86 22.87 0.44
CA GLU A 146 -4.15 23.77 -0.68
C GLU A 146 -4.90 23.05 -1.82
N ARG A 147 -4.40 21.88 -2.25
CA ARG A 147 -5.01 21.14 -3.36
C ARG A 147 -6.39 20.59 -3.01
N ILE A 148 -6.58 20.13 -1.78
CA ILE A 148 -7.90 19.68 -1.34
C ILE A 148 -8.88 20.86 -1.33
N HIS A 149 -8.48 22.03 -0.79
CA HIS A 149 -9.32 23.22 -0.81
C HIS A 149 -9.66 23.67 -2.23
N ALA A 150 -8.68 23.75 -3.13
CA ALA A 150 -8.92 24.11 -4.53
C ALA A 150 -9.95 23.18 -5.20
N TYR A 151 -9.91 21.88 -4.89
CA TYR A 151 -10.92 20.94 -5.36
C TYR A 151 -12.29 21.14 -4.71
N LEU A 152 -12.34 21.35 -3.40
CA LEU A 152 -13.59 21.53 -2.64
C LEU A 152 -14.32 22.82 -3.02
N GLU A 153 -13.60 23.91 -3.30
CA GLU A 153 -14.17 25.20 -3.71
C GLU A 153 -14.93 25.11 -5.05
N ILE A 154 -14.39 24.35 -6.01
CA ILE A 154 -15.03 24.18 -7.32
C ILE A 154 -16.13 23.12 -7.25
N SER A 155 -15.89 22.00 -6.55
CA SER A 155 -16.87 20.92 -6.47
C SER A 155 -18.09 21.23 -5.59
N ARG A 156 -17.92 22.05 -4.55
CA ARG A 156 -18.93 22.51 -3.57
C ARG A 156 -19.75 21.45 -2.83
N HIS A 157 -19.57 20.16 -3.13
CA HIS A 157 -20.31 19.06 -2.49
C HIS A 157 -20.17 19.02 -0.96
N HIS A 158 -19.10 19.60 -0.41
CA HIS A 158 -18.90 19.73 1.03
C HIS A 158 -19.91 20.67 1.71
N MET A 159 -20.45 21.65 0.96
CA MET A 159 -21.49 22.56 1.44
C MET A 159 -22.86 21.87 1.45
N GLU A 160 -23.09 20.92 0.54
CA GLU A 160 -24.34 20.17 0.44
C GLU A 160 -24.41 19.04 1.47
N GLN A 161 -23.31 18.31 1.66
CA GLN A 161 -23.24 17.13 2.52
C GLN A 161 -21.90 17.11 3.27
N PRO A 162 -21.82 17.66 4.50
CA PRO A 162 -20.58 17.70 5.28
C PRO A 162 -19.98 16.32 5.60
N ALA A 163 -20.79 15.26 5.55
CA ALA A 163 -20.36 13.87 5.75
C ALA A 163 -20.00 13.14 4.44
N ALA A 164 -20.04 13.82 3.30
CA ALA A 164 -19.74 13.20 2.02
C ALA A 164 -18.27 12.72 1.93
N PRO A 165 -18.00 11.73 1.06
CA PRO A 165 -16.65 11.32 0.74
C PRO A 165 -15.80 12.50 0.26
N LEU A 166 -14.55 12.57 0.72
CA LEU A 166 -13.63 13.64 0.36
C LEU A 166 -13.33 13.68 -1.13
N PHE A 167 -13.35 12.51 -1.80
CA PHE A 167 -13.13 12.41 -3.24
C PHE A 167 -14.30 11.70 -3.88
N VAL A 168 -15.08 12.42 -4.69
CA VAL A 168 -16.25 11.86 -5.38
C VAL A 168 -15.93 11.44 -6.82
N PRO A 169 -16.59 10.38 -7.35
CA PRO A 169 -16.58 10.08 -8.77
C PRO A 169 -17.18 11.24 -9.58
N LEU A 170 -16.59 11.54 -10.74
CA LEU A 170 -17.04 12.62 -11.64
C LEU A 170 -17.68 12.11 -12.93
N ARG A 171 -17.78 10.78 -13.08
CA ARG A 171 -18.38 10.11 -14.24
C ARG A 171 -19.36 9.05 -13.73
N GLY A 172 -20.49 8.90 -14.43
CA GLY A 172 -21.55 7.96 -14.06
C GLY A 172 -22.61 8.56 -13.14
N LYS A 173 -23.57 7.75 -12.71
CA LYS A 173 -24.59 8.18 -11.74
C LYS A 173 -23.93 8.46 -10.39
N THR A 174 -24.17 9.64 -9.83
CA THR A 174 -23.74 9.99 -8.48
C THR A 174 -24.51 9.13 -7.48
N THR A 175 -23.88 8.09 -6.95
CA THR A 175 -24.49 7.19 -5.95
C THR A 175 -24.33 7.71 -4.52
N GLY A 176 -23.80 8.93 -4.34
CA GLY A 176 -23.34 9.44 -3.04
C GLY A 176 -22.10 8.72 -2.50
N SER A 177 -21.55 7.76 -3.25
CA SER A 177 -20.37 6.98 -2.86
C SER A 177 -19.08 7.66 -3.29
N GLY A 178 -18.01 7.43 -2.54
CA GLY A 178 -16.67 7.98 -2.83
C GLY A 178 -15.99 7.26 -3.99
N LEU A 179 -14.87 7.82 -4.44
CA LEU A 179 -14.01 7.19 -5.43
C LEU A 179 -13.46 5.86 -4.86
N SER A 180 -13.60 4.78 -5.63
CA SER A 180 -13.15 3.46 -5.18
C SER A 180 -11.61 3.36 -5.12
N ALA A 181 -11.12 2.43 -4.30
CA ALA A 181 -9.68 2.13 -4.20
C ALA A 181 -9.07 1.73 -5.55
N ASP A 182 -9.80 0.99 -6.39
CA ASP A 182 -9.37 0.62 -7.73
C ASP A 182 -9.44 1.79 -8.73
N GLY A 183 -10.38 2.73 -8.51
CA GLY A 183 -10.40 4.01 -9.21
C GLY A 183 -9.15 4.84 -8.93
N ILE A 184 -8.74 4.94 -7.65
CA ILE A 184 -7.48 5.58 -7.25
C ILE A 184 -6.27 4.87 -7.86
N TYR A 185 -6.25 3.53 -7.84
CA TYR A 185 -5.16 2.75 -8.46
C TYR A 185 -5.02 3.04 -9.96
N SER A 186 -6.14 3.05 -10.68
CA SER A 186 -6.18 3.33 -12.12
C SER A 186 -5.76 4.77 -12.42
N LEU A 187 -6.18 5.72 -11.58
CA LEU A 187 -5.78 7.13 -11.65
C LEU A 187 -4.27 7.29 -11.52
N VAL A 188 -3.66 6.67 -10.51
CA VAL A 188 -2.21 6.74 -10.30
C VAL A 188 -1.46 6.18 -11.50
N GLY A 189 -1.85 5.02 -12.01
CA GLY A 189 -1.22 4.42 -13.19
C GLY A 189 -1.35 5.30 -14.45
N ARG A 190 -2.49 5.97 -14.64
CA ARG A 190 -2.71 6.90 -15.74
C ARG A 190 -1.79 8.13 -15.67
N TYR A 191 -1.66 8.75 -14.50
CA TYR A 191 -0.78 9.93 -14.36
C TYR A 191 0.70 9.58 -14.33
N ALA A 192 1.07 8.41 -13.81
CA ALA A 192 2.44 7.92 -13.94
C ALA A 192 2.85 7.80 -15.42
N ARG A 193 2.00 7.21 -16.26
CA ARG A 193 2.23 7.15 -17.71
C ARG A 193 2.28 8.54 -18.35
N ALA A 194 1.34 9.42 -18.01
CA ALA A 194 1.31 10.79 -18.54
C ALA A 194 2.58 11.59 -18.17
N ALA A 195 3.16 11.32 -16.99
CA ALA A 195 4.40 11.94 -16.53
C ALA A 195 5.68 11.25 -17.06
N GLY A 196 5.56 10.26 -17.95
CA GLY A 196 6.72 9.51 -18.48
C GLY A 196 7.42 8.63 -17.45
N ILE A 197 6.72 8.23 -16.38
CA ILE A 197 7.29 7.44 -15.29
C ILE A 197 7.14 5.95 -15.61
N GLU A 198 8.20 5.38 -16.16
CA GLU A 198 8.29 3.94 -16.46
C GLU A 198 9.01 3.19 -15.35
N VAL A 199 8.30 2.94 -14.26
CA VAL A 199 8.83 2.18 -13.12
C VAL A 199 8.04 0.88 -12.99
N ALA A 200 8.70 -0.25 -13.24
CA ALA A 200 8.09 -1.57 -13.19
C ALA A 200 7.51 -1.85 -11.79
N GLY A 201 6.20 -2.12 -11.72
CA GLY A 201 5.51 -2.36 -10.45
C GLY A 201 5.15 -1.10 -9.66
N LEU A 202 5.29 0.09 -10.25
CA LEU A 202 4.82 1.33 -9.65
C LEU A 202 3.29 1.37 -9.63
N GLY A 203 2.74 1.14 -8.44
CA GLY A 203 1.34 1.42 -8.10
C GLY A 203 1.26 2.30 -6.85
N VAL A 204 0.10 2.37 -6.21
CA VAL A 204 -0.09 3.18 -4.99
C VAL A 204 0.88 2.77 -3.86
N HIS A 205 1.28 1.50 -3.81
CA HIS A 205 2.28 1.05 -2.85
C HIS A 205 3.68 1.68 -3.09
N GLY A 206 4.00 1.99 -4.35
CA GLY A 206 5.23 2.72 -4.71
C GLY A 206 5.18 4.19 -4.28
N LEU A 207 4.01 4.84 -4.33
CA LEU A 207 3.85 6.21 -3.80
C LEU A 207 4.07 6.25 -2.28
N ARG A 208 3.54 5.25 -1.57
CA ARG A 208 3.80 5.10 -0.13
C ARG A 208 5.27 4.81 0.17
N ALA A 209 5.91 3.96 -0.63
CA ALA A 209 7.34 3.70 -0.51
C ALA A 209 8.18 4.96 -0.75
N THR A 210 7.77 5.77 -1.74
CA THR A 210 8.36 7.08 -2.05
C THR A 210 8.28 7.99 -0.83
N ALA A 211 7.08 8.15 -0.25
CA ALA A 211 6.86 8.98 0.93
C ALA A 211 7.72 8.53 2.13
N ALA A 212 7.78 7.22 2.38
CA ALA A 212 8.54 6.63 3.47
C ALA A 212 10.05 6.83 3.29
N THR A 213 10.56 6.53 2.08
CA THR A 213 11.97 6.65 1.74
C THR A 213 12.43 8.10 1.83
N ASN A 214 11.69 9.02 1.20
CA ASN A 214 12.00 10.44 1.21
C ASN A 214 12.00 11.02 2.64
N ALA A 215 11.03 10.67 3.49
CA ALA A 215 11.03 11.12 4.88
C ALA A 215 12.26 10.61 5.67
N LEU A 216 12.66 9.35 5.47
CA LEU A 216 13.81 8.76 6.15
C LEU A 216 15.14 9.35 5.65
N GLU A 217 15.25 9.61 4.34
CA GLU A 217 16.41 10.27 3.73
C GLU A 217 16.59 11.70 4.25
N HIS A 218 15.49 12.39 4.57
CA HIS A 218 15.47 13.69 5.27
C HIS A 218 15.50 13.54 6.80
N GLU A 219 16.16 12.50 7.29
CA GLU A 219 16.51 12.27 8.70
C GLU A 219 15.32 12.11 9.66
N ALA A 220 14.12 11.82 9.17
CA ALA A 220 13.01 11.50 10.05
C ALA A 220 13.33 10.26 10.91
N ASP A 221 12.89 10.31 12.17
CA ASP A 221 12.99 9.17 13.07
C ASP A 221 12.14 8.00 12.56
N ILE A 222 12.74 6.80 12.50
CA ILE A 222 12.10 5.61 11.92
C ILE A 222 10.85 5.17 12.70
N ALA A 223 10.81 5.37 14.02
CA ALA A 223 9.65 5.04 14.83
C ALA A 223 8.50 6.03 14.55
N LYS A 224 8.81 7.32 14.35
CA LYS A 224 7.83 8.32 13.90
C LYS A 224 7.29 7.99 12.51
N VAL A 225 8.15 7.61 11.56
CA VAL A 225 7.72 7.18 10.21
C VAL A 225 6.86 5.92 10.29
N GLN A 226 7.20 4.95 11.15
CA GLN A 226 6.38 3.76 11.38
C GLN A 226 4.97 4.11 11.87
N GLN A 227 4.85 5.03 12.83
CA GLN A 227 3.58 5.48 13.37
C GLN A 227 2.76 6.25 12.32
N TRP A 228 3.40 7.18 11.60
CA TRP A 228 2.81 7.97 10.51
C TRP A 228 2.22 7.08 9.42
N LEU A 229 2.96 6.05 9.01
CA LEU A 229 2.51 5.05 8.04
C LEU A 229 1.47 4.09 8.64
N GLY A 230 1.46 3.87 9.95
CA GLY A 230 0.60 2.87 10.61
C GLY A 230 1.07 1.44 10.32
N HIS A 231 2.38 1.20 10.42
CA HIS A 231 2.96 -0.14 10.38
C HIS A 231 2.92 -0.79 11.76
N ALA A 232 2.41 -2.02 11.82
CA ALA A 232 2.37 -2.79 13.07
C ALA A 232 3.76 -3.28 13.52
N ASN A 233 4.68 -3.47 12.58
CA ASN A 233 6.04 -3.93 12.86
C ASN A 233 7.05 -2.97 12.20
N ILE A 234 8.04 -2.53 12.98
CA ILE A 234 9.12 -1.65 12.51
C ILE A 234 9.94 -2.26 11.37
N SER A 235 10.02 -3.60 11.30
CA SER A 235 10.68 -4.29 10.18
C SER A 235 10.06 -3.94 8.83
N THR A 236 8.76 -3.62 8.79
CA THR A 236 8.07 -3.16 7.56
C THR A 236 8.46 -1.73 7.19
N THR A 237 8.90 -0.91 8.14
CA THR A 237 9.43 0.44 7.84
C THR A 237 10.91 0.37 7.44
N LYS A 238 11.70 -0.51 8.08
CA LYS A 238 13.13 -0.70 7.77
C LYS A 238 13.40 -1.01 6.30
N ILE A 239 12.47 -1.66 5.59
CA ILE A 239 12.62 -1.92 4.15
C ILE A 239 12.72 -0.65 3.30
N TYR A 240 12.32 0.52 3.83
CA TYR A 240 12.40 1.83 3.17
C TYR A 240 13.59 2.67 3.66
N ASP A 241 14.31 2.22 4.68
CA ASP A 241 15.46 2.95 5.21
C ASP A 241 16.70 2.65 4.38
N ARG A 242 17.03 3.57 3.47
CA ARG A 242 18.16 3.44 2.54
C ARG A 242 19.43 4.13 3.02
N ARG A 243 19.41 4.77 4.19
CA ARG A 243 20.55 5.54 4.73
C ARG A 243 21.81 4.67 4.87
N GLY A 244 21.66 3.41 5.27
CA GLY A 244 22.79 2.48 5.38
C GLY A 244 23.51 2.13 4.07
N LEU A 245 22.98 2.56 2.91
CA LEU A 245 23.62 2.39 1.60
C LEU A 245 24.60 3.52 1.27
N ARG A 246 24.54 4.65 1.99
CA ARG A 246 25.42 5.80 1.80
C ARG A 246 26.68 5.63 2.65
N PRO A 247 27.89 5.70 2.08
CA PRO A 247 29.13 5.58 2.86
C PRO A 247 29.18 6.53 4.06
N GLU A 248 28.76 7.78 3.89
CA GLU A 248 28.75 8.83 4.92
C GLU A 248 27.83 8.55 6.11
N ASP A 249 26.84 7.68 5.94
CA ASP A 249 25.95 7.24 7.02
C ASP A 249 26.51 6.07 7.84
N SER A 250 27.64 5.51 7.42
CA SER A 250 28.31 4.46 8.17
C SER A 250 28.56 4.93 9.61
N PRO A 251 28.25 4.10 10.63
CA PRO A 251 28.61 4.39 12.01
C PRO A 251 30.09 4.77 12.17
N SER A 252 30.96 4.25 11.29
CA SER A 252 32.38 4.59 11.23
C SER A 252 32.67 6.09 11.13
N PHE A 253 31.83 6.88 10.43
CA PHE A 253 31.99 8.33 10.32
C PHE A 253 31.31 9.12 11.46
N LYS A 254 30.55 8.45 12.33
CA LYS A 254 29.81 9.06 13.45
C LYS A 254 30.47 8.82 14.81
N VAL A 255 31.49 7.94 14.90
CA VAL A 255 32.30 7.75 16.11
C VAL A 255 33.17 9.00 16.36
N ARG A 256 33.10 9.54 17.57
CA ARG A 256 34.00 10.61 18.07
C ARG A 256 34.63 10.14 19.39
N TYR A 257 35.93 10.35 19.54
CA TYR A 257 36.67 10.13 20.79
C TYR A 257 36.76 11.42 21.60
#